data_AF-A0A4V5UJF0-F1
#
_entry.id   AF-A0A4V5UJF0-F1
#
_cell.length_a   1.000
_cell.length_b   1.000
_cell.length_c   1.000
_cell.angle_alpha   90.00
_cell.angle_beta   90.00
_cell.angle_gamma   90.00
#
_symmetry.space_group_name_H-M   'P 1'
#
loop_
_entity.id
_entity.type
_entity.pdbx_description
1 polymer ?
#
loop_
_entity_poly.entity_id
_entity_poly.type
_entity_poly.pdbx_seq_one_letter_code
_entity_poly.pdbx_strand_id
1 'polypeptide(L)'
;MARRQTLRGGILDEAIDALLAQMISSGVELAPISRPEVQRRLGLTSRATLGGDRGDRIEAARIVQMRESGRDPDGARRRRSLEERIASLQAENAALAIQRDKLFEALSVIAHNCLINGLDVESVMAPLRNTQ
;
A
#
# COMPACT_ATOMS: atom_id res chain seq x y z
N MET A 1 3.66 -20.79 -23.62
CA MET A 1 4.11 -21.64 -22.50
C MET A 1 5.56 -21.30 -22.19
N ALA A 2 5.82 -20.56 -21.10
CA ALA A 2 7.16 -20.13 -20.74
C ALA A 2 8.01 -21.32 -20.27
N ARG A 3 9.22 -21.47 -20.82
CA ARG A 3 10.18 -22.52 -20.43
C ARG A 3 10.42 -22.45 -18.92
N ARG A 4 10.00 -23.49 -18.19
CA ARG A 4 10.34 -23.68 -16.78
C ARG A 4 11.83 -23.96 -16.67
N GLN A 5 12.64 -22.91 -16.55
CA GLN A 5 14.04 -23.07 -16.21
C GLN A 5 14.12 -23.68 -14.82
N THR A 6 14.82 -24.81 -14.72
CA THR A 6 15.03 -25.48 -13.44
C THR A 6 16.11 -24.69 -12.69
N LEU A 7 15.71 -23.60 -12.02
CA LEU A 7 16.61 -22.82 -11.17
C LEU A 7 17.13 -23.73 -10.04
N ARG A 8 18.44 -23.97 -10.00
CA ARG A 8 19.11 -24.83 -9.01
C ARG A 8 20.38 -24.14 -8.50
N GLY A 9 20.76 -24.44 -7.26
CA GLY A 9 22.00 -23.94 -6.67
C GLY A 9 22.09 -22.41 -6.66
N GLY A 10 23.29 -21.86 -6.92
CA GLY A 10 23.54 -20.41 -6.89
C GLY A 10 22.74 -19.60 -7.90
N ILE A 11 22.34 -20.19 -9.04
CA ILE A 11 21.49 -19.51 -10.04
C ILE A 11 20.10 -19.20 -9.45
N LEU A 12 19.59 -20.06 -8.57
CA LEU A 12 18.35 -19.79 -7.86
C LEU A 12 18.53 -18.67 -6.83
N ASP A 13 19.69 -18.60 -6.17
CA ASP A 13 19.98 -17.52 -5.22
C ASP A 13 20.02 -16.16 -5.92
N GLU A 14 20.70 -16.06 -7.06
CA GLU A 14 20.74 -14.84 -7.88
C GLU A 14 19.34 -14.43 -8.37
N ALA A 15 18.53 -15.40 -8.81
CA ALA A 15 17.15 -15.14 -9.25
C ALA A 15 16.26 -14.67 -8.10
N ILE A 16 16.46 -15.18 -6.87
CA ILE A 16 15.77 -14.70 -5.68
C ILE A 16 16.17 -13.26 -5.39
N ASP A 17 17.47 -12.96 -5.36
CA ASP A 17 17.95 -11.63 -5.01
C ASP A 17 17.50 -10.58 -6.03
N ALA A 18 17.56 -10.91 -7.33
CA ALA A 18 17.05 -10.05 -8.40
C ALA A 18 15.53 -9.80 -8.29
N LEU A 19 14.76 -10.85 -8.00
CA LEU A 19 13.31 -10.72 -7.82
C LEU A 19 12.98 -9.87 -6.58
N LEU A 20 13.67 -10.08 -5.46
CA LEU A 20 13.45 -9.31 -4.24
C LEU A 20 13.74 -7.82 -4.46
N ALA A 21 14.83 -7.48 -5.15
CA ALA A 21 15.12 -6.08 -5.51
C ALA A 21 14.01 -5.45 -6.36
N GLN A 22 13.49 -6.19 -7.35
CA GLN A 22 12.37 -5.73 -8.18
C GLN A 22 11.09 -5.52 -7.34
N MET A 23 10.79 -6.43 -6.41
CA MET A 23 9.61 -6.34 -5.55
C MET A 23 9.71 -5.18 -4.55
N ILE A 24 10.90 -4.91 -4.01
CA ILE A 24 11.15 -3.73 -3.17
C ILE A 24 10.84 -2.46 -3.99
N SER A 25 11.44 -2.32 -5.17
CA SER A 25 11.22 -1.15 -6.04
C SER A 25 9.77 -0.96 -6.48
N SER A 26 9.00 -2.04 -6.60
CA SER A 26 7.57 -1.98 -6.97
C SER A 26 6.67 -1.58 -5.80
N GLY A 27 7.16 -1.69 -4.56
CA GLY A 27 6.40 -1.36 -3.36
C GLY A 27 5.41 -2.43 -2.90
N VAL A 28 4.97 -2.29 -1.65
CA VAL A 28 4.17 -3.29 -0.93
C VAL A 28 2.77 -3.52 -1.51
N GLU A 29 2.17 -2.51 -2.14
CA GLU A 29 0.82 -2.61 -2.71
C GLU A 29 0.78 -3.42 -4.02
N LEU A 30 1.84 -3.32 -4.83
CA LEU A 30 1.92 -3.96 -6.14
C LEU A 30 2.64 -5.31 -6.09
N ALA A 31 3.63 -5.46 -5.20
CA ALA A 31 4.45 -6.67 -5.12
C ALA A 31 4.83 -7.02 -3.67
N PRO A 32 3.87 -7.42 -2.82
CA PRO A 32 4.15 -7.73 -1.42
C PRO A 32 5.11 -8.93 -1.29
N ILE A 33 6.21 -8.74 -0.55
CA ILE A 33 7.21 -9.80 -0.35
C ILE A 33 6.70 -10.82 0.66
N SER A 34 6.54 -12.06 0.19
CA SER A 34 6.23 -13.22 1.02
C SER A 34 6.77 -14.50 0.36
N ARG A 35 7.07 -15.53 1.16
CA ARG A 35 7.54 -16.83 0.60
C ARG A 35 6.59 -17.43 -0.45
N PRO A 36 5.25 -17.42 -0.28
CA PRO A 36 4.33 -17.88 -1.32
C PRO A 36 4.38 -17.06 -2.61
N GLU A 37 4.54 -15.74 -2.50
CA GLU A 37 4.60 -14.84 -3.67
C GLU A 37 5.90 -15.03 -4.44
N VAL A 38 7.03 -15.13 -3.74
CA VAL A 38 8.34 -15.46 -4.33
C VAL A 38 8.31 -16.82 -5.02
N GLN A 39 7.72 -17.84 -4.39
CA GLN A 39 7.54 -19.17 -4.99
C GLN A 39 6.75 -19.09 -6.29
N ARG A 40 5.63 -18.35 -6.30
CA ARG A 40 4.75 -18.18 -7.47
C ARG A 40 5.48 -17.48 -8.61
N ARG A 41 6.16 -16.36 -8.34
CA ARG A 41 6.86 -15.55 -9.34
C ARG A 41 8.08 -16.27 -9.94
N LEU A 42 8.78 -17.07 -9.15
CA LEU A 42 9.89 -17.90 -9.64
C LEU A 42 9.44 -19.24 -10.24
N GLY A 43 8.14 -19.53 -10.23
CA GLY A 43 7.60 -20.79 -10.77
C GLY A 43 8.09 -22.04 -10.04
N LEU A 44 8.42 -21.93 -8.76
CA LEU A 44 8.98 -23.03 -7.97
C LEU A 44 7.89 -24.02 -7.56
N THR A 45 8.19 -25.31 -7.71
CA THR A 45 7.24 -26.40 -7.42
C THR A 45 7.04 -26.63 -5.93
N SER A 46 8.02 -26.29 -5.09
CA SER A 46 7.94 -26.50 -3.64
C SER A 46 8.47 -25.31 -2.86
N ARG A 47 7.72 -24.93 -1.83
CA ARG A 47 8.12 -23.91 -0.85
C ARG A 47 9.36 -24.31 -0.04
N ALA A 48 9.65 -25.61 0.08
CA ALA A 48 10.82 -26.10 0.81
C ALA A 48 12.14 -25.59 0.21
N THR A 49 12.15 -25.24 -1.09
CA THR A 49 13.31 -24.66 -1.77
C THR A 49 13.67 -23.24 -1.29
N LEU A 50 12.75 -22.59 -0.58
CA LEU A 50 12.87 -21.26 0.03
C LEU A 50 13.01 -21.33 1.56
N GLY A 51 13.50 -22.46 2.09
CA GLY A 51 13.88 -22.63 3.50
C GLY A 51 15.31 -22.18 3.80
N GLY A 52 15.71 -22.22 5.08
CA GLY A 52 17.04 -21.81 5.54
C GLY A 52 17.39 -20.37 5.16
N ASP A 53 18.64 -20.15 4.76
CA ASP A 53 19.22 -18.84 4.43
C ASP A 53 18.41 -18.06 3.37
N ARG A 54 17.81 -18.75 2.39
CA ARG A 54 16.93 -18.11 1.39
C ARG A 54 15.66 -17.58 2.02
N GLY A 55 15.11 -18.34 2.97
CA GLY A 55 13.96 -17.95 3.74
C GLY A 55 14.23 -16.72 4.61
N ASP A 56 15.45 -16.57 5.10
CA ASP A 56 15.88 -15.43 5.91
C ASP A 56 16.12 -14.19 5.05
N ARG A 57 16.70 -14.36 3.85
CA ARG A 57 16.82 -13.29 2.85
C ARG A 57 15.47 -12.72 2.42
N ILE A 58 14.48 -13.58 2.18
CA ILE A 58 13.10 -13.15 1.87
C ILE A 58 12.52 -12.34 3.03
N GLU A 59 12.76 -12.76 4.28
CA GLU A 59 12.26 -12.04 5.45
C GLU A 59 12.95 -10.70 5.65
N ALA A 60 14.26 -10.63 5.44
CA ALA A 60 15.01 -9.37 5.47
C ALA A 60 14.49 -8.38 4.42
N ALA A 61 14.29 -8.84 3.17
CA ALA A 61 13.73 -8.02 2.11
C ALA A 61 12.29 -7.55 2.40
N ARG A 62 11.47 -8.40 3.04
CA ARG A 62 10.13 -8.01 3.52
C ARG A 62 10.21 -6.87 4.52
N ILE A 63 11.14 -6.94 5.48
CA ILE A 63 11.34 -5.89 6.49
C ILE A 63 11.75 -4.58 5.81
N VAL A 64 12.66 -4.63 4.84
CA VAL A 64 13.07 -3.46 4.05
C VAL A 64 11.87 -2.85 3.33
N GLN A 65 11.09 -3.65 2.61
CA GLN A 65 9.90 -3.18 1.89
C GLN A 65 8.86 -2.54 2.83
N MET A 66 8.65 -3.11 4.02
CA MET A 66 7.73 -2.54 5.01
C MET A 66 8.23 -1.18 5.52
N ARG A 67 9.52 -1.08 5.84
CA ARG A 67 10.14 0.19 6.28
C ARG A 67 10.05 1.28 5.22
N GLU A 68 10.33 0.97 3.95
CA GLU A 68 10.20 1.93 2.85
C GLU A 68 8.77 2.43 2.67
N SER A 69 7.76 1.59 2.96
CA SER A 69 6.35 1.98 2.94
C SER A 69 5.86 2.67 4.21
N GLY A 70 6.73 2.92 5.20
CA GLY A 70 6.36 3.49 6.50
C GLY A 70 5.51 2.55 7.37
N ARG A 71 5.52 1.24 7.08
CA ARG A 71 4.74 0.22 7.81
C ARG A 71 5.62 -0.51 8.81
N ASP A 72 5.03 -0.85 9.95
CA ASP A 72 5.68 -1.68 10.97
C ASP A 72 5.79 -3.15 10.49
N PRO A 73 7.00 -3.70 10.32
CA PRO A 73 7.22 -5.08 9.89
C PRO A 73 6.68 -6.13 10.87
N ASP A 74 6.56 -5.78 12.16
CA ASP A 74 6.01 -6.66 13.21
C ASP A 74 4.48 -6.50 13.33
N GLY A 75 3.96 -5.32 13.06
CA GLY A 75 2.53 -5.04 12.92
C GLY A 75 1.83 -5.84 11.82
N ALA A 76 2.57 -6.35 10.82
CA ALA A 76 2.05 -7.25 9.78
C ALA A 76 2.01 -8.74 10.20
N ARG A 77 2.75 -9.15 11.25
CA ARG A 77 2.68 -10.52 11.81
C ARG A 77 1.50 -10.69 12.75
N ARG A 78 1.15 -9.66 13.51
CA ARG A 78 -0.17 -9.60 14.15
C ARG A 78 -1.16 -9.25 13.06
N ARG A 79 -1.98 -10.22 12.62
CA ARG A 79 -3.31 -9.84 12.13
C ARG A 79 -3.90 -8.98 13.23
N ARG A 80 -4.00 -7.66 13.02
CA ARG A 80 -4.88 -6.84 13.85
C ARG A 80 -6.18 -7.60 13.91
N SER A 81 -6.70 -7.81 15.12
CA SER A 81 -7.98 -8.50 15.24
C SER A 81 -8.99 -7.76 14.35
N LEU A 82 -9.99 -8.47 13.83
CA LEU A 82 -11.03 -7.80 13.03
C LEU A 82 -11.61 -6.60 13.80
N GLU A 83 -11.71 -6.72 15.12
CA GLU A 83 -12.10 -5.66 16.05
C GLU A 83 -11.14 -4.45 16.02
N GLU A 84 -9.83 -4.65 16.12
CA GLU A 84 -8.84 -3.57 16.03
C GLU A 84 -8.87 -2.87 14.67
N ARG A 85 -9.10 -3.63 13.59
CA ARG A 85 -9.23 -3.04 12.24
C ARG A 85 -10.51 -2.24 12.10
N ILE A 86 -11.63 -2.76 12.62
CA ILE A 86 -12.92 -2.06 12.64
C ILE A 86 -12.79 -0.77 13.46
N ALA A 87 -12.19 -0.82 14.65
CA ALA A 87 -11.99 0.35 15.49
C ALA A 87 -11.13 1.41 14.79
N SER A 88 -10.04 1.01 14.13
CA SER A 88 -9.18 1.91 13.36
C SER A 88 -9.93 2.57 12.20
N LEU A 89 -10.72 1.81 11.44
CA LEU A 89 -11.50 2.34 10.31
C LEU A 89 -12.65 3.23 10.78
N GLN A 90 -13.28 2.92 11.91
CA GLN A 90 -14.30 3.77 12.53
C GLN A 90 -13.72 5.11 12.99
N ALA A 91 -12.54 5.10 13.61
CA ALA A 91 -11.84 6.31 14.01
C ALA A 91 -11.45 7.17 12.79
N GLU A 92 -10.95 6.55 11.73
CA GLU A 92 -10.62 7.24 10.47
C GLU A 92 -11.87 7.85 9.82
N ASN A 93 -12.98 7.09 9.74
CA ASN A 93 -14.25 7.59 9.22
C ASN A 93 -14.79 8.76 10.05
N ALA A 94 -14.68 8.70 11.38
CA ALA A 94 -15.09 9.80 12.25
C ALA A 94 -14.24 11.06 12.01
N ALA A 95 -12.92 10.91 11.86
CA ALA A 95 -12.03 12.02 11.55
C ALA A 95 -12.34 12.65 10.18
N LEU A 96 -12.57 11.82 9.16
CA LEU A 96 -12.95 12.27 7.82
C LEU A 96 -14.31 12.98 7.81
N ALA A 97 -15.29 12.49 8.57
CA ALA A 97 -16.59 13.14 8.72
C ALA A 97 -16.44 14.55 9.33
N ILE A 98 -15.63 14.68 10.38
CA ILE A 98 -15.34 15.99 11.00
C ILE A 98 -14.65 16.94 10.01
N GLN A 99 -13.68 16.44 9.24
CA GLN A 99 -13.00 17.26 8.23
C GLN A 99 -13.96 17.71 7.13
N ARG A 100 -14.82 16.80 6.65
CA ARG A 100 -15.87 17.11 5.67
C ARG A 100 -16.79 18.21 6.17
N ASP A 101 -17.28 18.10 7.41
CA ASP A 101 -18.22 19.08 7.97
C ASP A 101 -17.59 20.46 8.11
N LYS A 102 -16.31 20.53 8.53
CA LYS A 102 -15.54 21.79 8.56
C LYS A 102 -15.36 22.41 7.19
N LEU A 103 -15.08 21.60 6.16
CA LEU A 103 -14.96 22.09 4.79
C LEU A 103 -16.31 22.61 4.27
N PHE A 104 -17.42 21.92 4.57
CA PHE A 104 -18.75 22.39 4.21
C PHE A 104 -19.11 23.71 4.89
N GLU A 105 -18.77 23.87 6.17
CA GLU A 105 -18.96 25.13 6.89
C GLU A 105 -18.18 26.26 6.22
N ALA A 106 -16.88 26.03 5.93
CA ALA A 106 -16.04 27.01 5.25
C ALA A 106 -16.59 27.40 3.86
N LEU A 107 -17.04 26.42 3.07
CA LEU A 107 -17.65 26.67 1.76
C LEU A 107 -18.96 27.47 1.87
N SER A 108 -19.79 27.16 2.88
CA SER A 108 -21.04 27.87 3.13
C SER A 108 -20.79 29.34 3.48
N VAL A 109 -19.77 29.62 4.30
CA VAL A 109 -19.37 30.99 4.65
C VAL A 109 -18.87 31.74 3.41
N ILE A 110 -18.02 31.11 2.58
CA ILE A 110 -17.54 31.74 1.34
C ILE A 110 -18.71 32.05 0.40
N ALA A 111 -19.61 31.09 0.17
CA ALA A 111 -20.78 31.29 -0.67
C ALA A 111 -21.68 32.43 -0.15
N HIS A 112 -21.94 32.47 1.16
CA HIS A 112 -22.72 33.52 1.79
C HIS A 112 -22.08 34.91 1.62
N ASN A 113 -20.77 35.01 1.81
CA ASN A 113 -20.03 36.26 1.62
C ASN A 113 -20.03 36.70 0.16
N CYS A 114 -19.94 35.79 -0.80
CA CYS A 114 -20.06 36.12 -2.22
C CYS A 114 -21.44 36.72 -2.53
N LEU A 115 -22.52 36.11 -2.01
CA LEU A 115 -23.88 36.62 -2.19
C LEU A 115 -24.07 38.02 -1.60
N ILE A 116 -23.58 38.27 -0.38
CA ILE A 116 -23.67 39.60 0.27
C ILE A 116 -22.92 40.66 -0.54
N ASN A 117 -21.77 40.32 -1.10
CA ASN A 117 -20.94 41.24 -1.87
C ASN A 117 -21.32 41.33 -3.36
N GLY A 118 -22.39 40.66 -3.79
CA GLY A 118 -22.83 40.65 -5.19
C GLY A 118 -21.85 39.96 -6.15
N LEU A 119 -20.98 39.08 -5.63
CA LEU A 119 -20.03 38.30 -6.41
C LEU A 119 -20.72 37.03 -6.94
N ASP A 120 -20.36 36.63 -8.16
CA ASP A 120 -20.84 35.38 -8.74
C ASP A 120 -20.22 34.17 -8.03
N VAL A 121 -21.04 33.48 -7.23
CA VAL A 121 -20.66 32.29 -6.48
C VAL A 121 -20.18 31.17 -7.40
N GLU A 122 -20.81 31.00 -8.57
CA GLU A 122 -20.47 29.93 -9.50
C GLU A 122 -19.06 30.13 -10.07
N SER A 123 -18.72 31.36 -10.47
CA SER A 123 -17.36 31.69 -10.90
C SER A 123 -16.32 31.48 -9.79
N VAL A 124 -16.65 31.81 -8.53
CA VAL A 124 -15.72 31.66 -7.40
C VAL A 124 -15.49 30.19 -7.07
N MET A 125 -16.53 29.35 -7.17
CA MET A 125 -16.46 27.93 -6.84
C MET A 125 -15.98 27.03 -8.00
N ALA A 126 -15.88 27.58 -9.21
CA ALA A 126 -15.47 26.83 -10.41
C ALA A 126 -14.20 25.99 -10.25
N PRO A 127 -13.11 26.44 -9.58
CA PRO A 127 -11.90 25.65 -9.40
C PRO A 127 -12.07 24.37 -8.57
N LEU A 128 -13.14 24.26 -7.77
CA LEU A 128 -13.42 23.10 -6.92
C LEU A 128 -14.16 21.98 -7.66
N ARG A 129 -14.72 22.28 -8.84
CA ARG A 129 -15.35 21.28 -9.69
C ARG A 129 -14.26 20.49 -10.40
N ASN A 130 -13.95 19.30 -9.90
CA ASN A 130 -13.16 18.31 -10.63
C ASN A 130 -13.84 18.03 -11.98
N THR A 131 -13.33 18.66 -13.03
CA THR A 131 -13.65 18.36 -14.42
C THR A 131 -12.57 17.43 -14.95
N GLN A 132 -12.59 16.19 -14.47
CA GLN A 132 -11.99 15.02 -15.12
C GLN A 132 -12.95 13.85 -14.99
#